data_AF-A0A2V7M530-F1
#
_entry.id   AF-A0A2V7M530-F1
#
_cell.length_a   1.000
_cell.length_b   1.000
_cell.length_c   1.000
_cell.angle_alpha   90.00
_cell.angle_beta   90.00
_cell.angle_gamma   90.00
#
_symmetry.space_group_name_H-M   'P 1'
#
loop_
_entity.id
_entity.type
_entity.pdbx_description
1 polymer ?
#
loop_
_entity_poly.entity_id
_entity_poly.type
_entity_poly.pdbx_seq_one_letter_code
_entity_poly.pdbx_strand_id
1 'polypeptide(L)'
;MKRLLRMVAVFSVVLVVPAAAQGKGHGHKREFTVAPDRAVSITRDVLVHQGYEVIRIETVGNDQVVYYRRGNMGRGKGKGPPMKMIIRRVENRVVFVDAPDAVLVDINVRLRL
;
A
#
# COMPACT_ATOMS: atom_id res chain seq x y z
N MET A 1 54.18 -31.90 38.42
CA MET A 1 53.15 -32.51 39.29
C MET A 1 51.98 -31.55 39.42
N LYS A 2 50.76 -32.11 39.50
CA LYS A 2 49.46 -31.48 39.81
C LYS A 2 48.64 -30.96 38.62
N ARG A 3 47.77 -31.87 38.16
CA ARG A 3 46.53 -31.63 37.39
C ARG A 3 45.48 -30.98 38.32
N LEU A 4 44.70 -30.02 37.83
CA LEU A 4 43.40 -29.63 38.39
C LEU A 4 42.65 -28.79 37.32
N LEU A 5 41.88 -29.40 36.42
CA LEU A 5 40.43 -29.64 36.54
C LEU A 5 39.65 -28.42 37.04
N ARG A 6 38.90 -27.76 36.14
CA ARG A 6 37.53 -27.28 36.37
C ARG A 6 36.87 -26.87 35.05
N MET A 7 35.92 -27.70 34.62
CA MET A 7 34.86 -27.33 33.67
C MET A 7 34.09 -26.13 34.21
N VAL A 8 33.80 -25.15 33.34
CA VAL A 8 32.64 -24.28 33.50
C VAL A 8 31.95 -24.23 32.13
N ALA A 9 30.76 -24.82 32.06
CA ALA A 9 29.87 -24.76 30.93
C ALA A 9 29.35 -23.33 30.76
N VAL A 10 29.63 -22.70 29.62
CA VAL A 10 29.06 -21.41 29.26
C VAL A 10 27.74 -21.65 28.54
N PHE A 11 26.65 -21.35 29.23
CA PHE A 11 25.29 -21.29 28.70
C PHE A 11 25.24 -20.33 27.50
N SER A 12 24.94 -20.84 26.30
CA SER A 12 24.69 -20.02 25.11
C SER A 12 23.27 -19.46 25.17
N VAL A 13 23.15 -18.16 25.45
CA VAL A 13 21.88 -17.43 25.35
C VAL A 13 21.60 -17.19 23.86
N VAL A 14 20.66 -17.93 23.28
CA VAL A 14 20.11 -17.62 21.96
C VAL A 14 19.08 -16.50 22.15
N LEU A 15 19.50 -15.26 21.85
CA LEU A 15 18.59 -14.12 21.74
C LEU A 15 17.76 -14.30 20.46
N VAL A 16 16.52 -14.77 20.60
CA VAL A 16 15.52 -14.68 19.53
C VAL A 16 15.13 -13.22 19.40
N VAL A 17 15.75 -12.53 18.44
CA VAL A 17 15.35 -11.17 18.05
C VAL A 17 13.98 -11.27 17.37
N PRO A 18 12.96 -10.52 17.80
CA PRO A 18 11.74 -10.43 17.02
C PRO A 18 12.10 -9.75 15.69
N ALA A 19 11.97 -10.49 14.59
CA ALA A 19 12.01 -9.93 13.26
C ALA A 19 10.83 -8.95 13.14
N ALA A 20 11.08 -7.68 13.43
CA ALA A 20 10.22 -6.59 13.03
C ALA A 20 10.27 -6.53 11.49
N ALA A 21 9.40 -7.32 10.86
CA ALA A 21 9.19 -7.29 9.43
C ALA A 21 8.77 -5.87 9.04
N GLN A 22 9.72 -5.18 8.41
CA GLN A 22 9.62 -3.84 7.89
C GLN A 22 8.56 -3.80 6.76
N GLY A 23 7.40 -3.24 7.07
CA GLY A 23 6.38 -2.85 6.09
C GLY A 23 6.03 -1.38 6.23
N LYS A 24 7.04 -0.51 6.29
CA LYS A 24 6.87 0.95 6.35
C LYS A 24 6.49 1.43 4.95
N GLY A 25 5.20 1.31 4.62
CA GLY A 25 4.61 1.85 3.40
C GLY A 25 4.88 3.35 3.34
N HIS A 26 5.85 3.75 2.53
CA HIS A 26 6.03 5.13 2.11
C HIS A 26 4.94 5.42 1.07
N GLY A 27 3.70 5.61 1.53
CA GLY A 27 2.64 6.13 0.70
C GLY A 27 2.88 7.62 0.48
N HIS A 28 3.21 8.02 -0.75
CA HIS A 28 3.28 9.43 -1.12
C HIS A 28 1.91 10.08 -0.92
N LYS A 29 1.82 11.06 -0.01
CA LYS A 29 0.62 11.85 0.24
C LYS A 29 0.56 13.01 -0.77
N ARG A 30 -0.52 13.13 -1.55
CA ARG A 30 -0.76 14.25 -2.48
C ARG A 30 -2.14 14.87 -2.27
N GLU A 31 -2.30 16.19 -2.44
CA GLU A 31 -3.52 16.97 -2.11
C GLU A 31 -4.19 17.60 -3.34
N PHE A 32 -5.54 17.63 -3.41
CA PHE A 32 -6.30 17.97 -4.63
C PHE A 32 -7.68 18.64 -4.39
N THR A 33 -8.00 19.77 -5.01
CA THR A 33 -9.32 20.45 -4.82
C THR A 33 -10.40 19.87 -5.75
N VAL A 34 -10.94 18.68 -5.46
CA VAL A 34 -11.91 17.99 -6.33
C VAL A 34 -13.07 17.42 -5.53
N ALA A 35 -14.28 17.40 -6.11
CA ALA A 35 -15.44 16.71 -5.53
C ALA A 35 -15.15 15.20 -5.32
N PRO A 36 -15.48 14.61 -4.16
CA PRO A 36 -15.12 13.23 -3.82
C PRO A 36 -15.58 12.18 -4.85
N ASP A 37 -16.81 12.28 -5.35
CA ASP A 37 -17.37 11.31 -6.30
C ASP A 37 -16.61 11.30 -7.63
N ARG A 38 -16.15 12.48 -8.07
CA ARG A 38 -15.33 12.62 -9.27
C ARG A 38 -13.94 12.00 -9.07
N ALA A 39 -13.34 12.17 -7.89
CA ALA A 39 -12.07 11.54 -7.57
C ALA A 39 -12.17 10.01 -7.61
N VAL A 40 -13.23 9.43 -7.05
CA VAL A 40 -13.48 7.98 -7.09
C VAL A 40 -13.64 7.47 -8.53
N SER A 41 -14.46 8.14 -9.35
CA SER A 41 -14.68 7.74 -10.75
C SER A 41 -13.38 7.77 -11.55
N ILE A 42 -12.60 8.85 -11.45
CA ILE A 42 -11.34 8.99 -12.18
C ILE A 42 -10.32 7.95 -11.72
N THR A 43 -10.27 7.65 -10.42
CA THR A 43 -9.39 6.61 -9.88
C THR A 43 -9.72 5.25 -10.49
N ARG A 44 -11.01 4.90 -10.57
CA ARG A 44 -11.44 3.65 -11.21
C ARG A 44 -10.99 3.60 -12.67
N ASP A 45 -11.19 4.67 -13.42
CA ASP A 45 -10.85 4.72 -14.85
C ASP A 45 -9.34 4.61 -15.07
N VAL A 46 -8.53 5.29 -14.24
CA VAL A 46 -7.06 5.22 -14.30
C VAL A 46 -6.60 3.80 -13.97
N LEU A 47 -7.12 3.18 -12.91
CA LEU A 47 -6.76 1.83 -12.52
C LEU A 47 -7.05 0.83 -13.64
N VAL A 48 -8.23 0.88 -14.24
CA VAL A 48 -8.61 0.00 -15.37
C VAL A 48 -7.70 0.25 -16.57
N HIS A 49 -7.43 1.50 -16.91
CA HIS A 49 -6.56 1.87 -18.02
C HIS A 49 -5.13 1.35 -17.82
N GLN A 50 -4.60 1.38 -16.60
CA GLN A 50 -3.30 0.83 -16.24
C GLN A 50 -3.29 -0.71 -16.08
N GLY A 51 -4.42 -1.36 -16.36
CA GLY A 51 -4.59 -2.81 -16.31
C GLY A 51 -4.66 -3.39 -14.90
N TYR A 52 -5.14 -2.60 -13.95
CA TYR A 52 -5.61 -3.08 -12.66
C TYR A 52 -7.11 -3.40 -12.72
N GLU A 53 -7.54 -4.27 -11.81
CA GLU A 53 -8.94 -4.55 -11.54
C GLU A 53 -9.29 -3.93 -10.19
N VAL A 54 -10.37 -3.15 -10.14
CA VAL A 54 -10.95 -2.68 -8.87
C VAL A 54 -11.78 -3.81 -8.28
N ILE A 55 -11.40 -4.27 -7.09
CA ILE A 55 -12.08 -5.36 -6.38
C ILE A 55 -13.30 -4.82 -5.65
N ARG A 56 -13.11 -3.72 -4.91
CA ARG A 56 -14.14 -3.13 -4.05
C ARG A 56 -13.77 -1.69 -3.73
N ILE A 57 -14.79 -0.86 -3.54
CA ILE A 57 -14.65 0.47 -2.97
C ILE A 57 -15.56 0.53 -1.75
N GLU A 58 -15.01 0.88 -0.61
CA GLU A 58 -15.76 1.00 0.65
C GLU A 58 -15.65 2.40 1.20
N THR A 59 -16.75 2.92 1.71
CA THR A 59 -16.76 4.14 2.50
C THR A 59 -16.46 3.79 3.95
N VAL A 60 -15.38 4.35 4.51
CA VAL A 60 -14.96 4.15 5.90
C VAL A 60 -14.85 5.53 6.55
N GLY A 61 -15.87 5.88 7.35
CA GLY A 61 -16.01 7.25 7.85
C GLY A 61 -16.17 8.25 6.69
N ASN A 62 -15.26 9.22 6.61
CA ASN A 62 -15.22 10.20 5.52
C ASN A 62 -14.28 9.83 4.37
N ASP A 63 -13.61 8.67 4.45
CA ASP A 63 -12.62 8.21 3.49
C ASP A 63 -13.23 7.15 2.54
N GLN A 64 -12.74 7.10 1.30
CA GLN A 64 -13.03 6.01 0.37
C GLN A 64 -11.80 5.10 0.27
N VAL A 65 -11.95 3.83 0.64
CA VAL A 65 -10.91 2.82 0.55
C VAL A 65 -11.10 2.04 -0.74
N VAL A 66 -10.12 2.15 -1.64
CA VAL A 66 -10.14 1.48 -2.95
C VAL A 66 -9.25 0.25 -2.87
N TYR A 67 -9.88 -0.92 -2.94
CA TYR A 67 -9.18 -2.21 -3.05
C TYR A 67 -9.06 -2.59 -4.53
N TYR A 68 -7.84 -2.88 -4.98
CA TYR A 68 -7.55 -3.18 -6.38
C TYR A 68 -6.43 -4.20 -6.48
N ARG A 69 -6.22 -4.81 -7.65
CA ARG A 69 -5.10 -5.72 -7.91
C ARG A 69 -4.68 -5.69 -9.36
N ARG A 70 -3.51 -6.24 -9.65
CA ARG A 70 -3.07 -6.37 -11.04
C ARG A 70 -4.00 -7.32 -11.80
N GLY A 71 -4.47 -6.91 -12.98
CA GLY A 71 -5.22 -7.77 -13.88
C GLY A 71 -4.32 -8.83 -14.54
N ASN A 72 -4.94 -9.81 -15.20
CA ASN A 72 -4.20 -10.88 -15.87
C ASN A 72 -3.47 -10.43 -17.14
N MET A 73 -3.87 -9.30 -17.75
CA MET A 73 -3.27 -8.73 -18.98
C MET A 73 -3.07 -9.76 -20.11
N GLY A 74 -3.95 -10.78 -20.20
CA GLY A 74 -3.81 -11.87 -21.18
C GLY A 74 -2.65 -12.84 -20.94
N ARG A 75 -1.96 -12.78 -19.79
CA ARG A 75 -0.72 -13.54 -19.51
C ARG A 75 -0.93 -14.86 -18.75
N GLY A 76 -2.15 -15.24 -18.41
CA GLY A 76 -2.47 -16.55 -17.79
C GLY A 76 -1.89 -16.83 -16.39
N LYS A 77 -0.99 -16.00 -15.86
CA LYS A 77 -0.27 -16.22 -14.58
C LYS A 77 -1.06 -15.86 -13.31
N GLY A 78 -2.39 -15.80 -13.40
CA GLY A 78 -3.25 -15.35 -12.30
C GLY A 78 -3.14 -13.84 -12.03
N LYS A 79 -4.02 -13.35 -11.13
CA LYS A 79 -4.11 -11.93 -10.78
C LYS A 79 -3.09 -11.61 -9.68
N GLY A 80 -2.63 -10.36 -9.63
CA GLY A 80 -1.73 -9.91 -8.57
C GLY A 80 -2.41 -9.93 -7.18
N PRO A 81 -1.64 -9.78 -6.09
CA PRO A 81 -2.21 -9.66 -4.76
C PRO A 81 -3.11 -8.41 -4.65
N PRO A 82 -4.14 -8.43 -3.77
CA PRO A 82 -4.89 -7.23 -3.44
C PRO A 82 -4.00 -6.14 -2.85
N MET A 83 -4.22 -4.92 -3.29
CA MET A 83 -3.63 -3.67 -2.85
C MET A 83 -4.75 -2.73 -2.40
N LYS A 84 -4.40 -1.71 -1.62
CA LYS A 84 -5.34 -0.67 -1.20
C LYS A 84 -4.74 0.72 -1.39
N MET A 85 -5.59 1.69 -1.68
CA MET A 85 -5.30 3.11 -1.55
C MET A 85 -6.48 3.80 -0.88
N ILE A 86 -6.25 4.97 -0.30
CA ILE A 86 -7.28 5.72 0.42
C ILE A 86 -7.43 7.09 -0.25
N ILE A 87 -8.67 7.43 -0.58
CA ILE A 87 -9.07 8.75 -1.02
C ILE A 87 -9.68 9.44 0.19
N ARG A 88 -8.89 10.29 0.84
CA ARG A 88 -9.28 11.02 2.06
C ARG A 88 -9.81 12.39 1.71
N ARG A 89 -10.97 12.75 2.26
CA ARG A 89 -11.45 14.14 2.20
C ARG A 89 -10.86 14.94 3.34
N VAL A 90 -10.14 16.02 3.02
CA VAL A 90 -9.58 16.98 3.99
C VAL A 90 -10.16 18.34 3.64
N GLU A 91 -11.06 18.88 4.46
CA GLU A 91 -11.69 20.18 4.22
C GLU A 91 -12.28 20.28 2.79
N ASN A 92 -11.63 21.09 1.94
CA ASN A 92 -12.05 21.43 0.59
C ASN A 92 -11.27 20.62 -0.48
N ARG A 93 -10.48 19.64 -0.06
CA ARG A 93 -9.58 18.85 -0.91
C ARG A 93 -9.68 17.35 -0.65
N VAL A 94 -9.17 16.60 -1.60
CA VAL A 94 -9.05 15.15 -1.63
C VAL A 94 -7.56 14.83 -1.57
N VAL A 95 -7.20 13.82 -0.79
CA VAL A 95 -5.83 13.36 -0.61
C VAL A 95 -5.77 11.89 -0.94
N PHE A 96 -4.80 11.50 -1.77
CA PHE A 96 -4.57 10.11 -2.09
C PHE A 96 -3.43 9.60 -1.21
N VAL A 97 -3.70 8.51 -0.50
CA VAL A 97 -2.76 7.86 0.43
C VAL A 97 -2.51 6.44 -0.06
N ASP A 98 -1.25 5.99 0.03
CA ASP A 98 -0.79 4.68 -0.44
C ASP A 98 -1.06 4.39 -1.94
N ALA A 99 -1.31 5.44 -2.72
CA ALA A 99 -1.46 5.34 -4.16
C ALA A 99 -0.08 5.21 -4.83
N PRO A 100 0.12 4.25 -5.75
CA PRO A 100 1.36 4.13 -6.51
C PRO A 100 1.61 5.38 -7.35
N ASP A 101 2.87 5.83 -7.47
CA ASP A 101 3.20 7.07 -8.20
C ASP A 101 2.70 7.07 -9.65
N ALA A 102 2.81 5.93 -10.35
CA ALA A 102 2.31 5.81 -11.71
C ALA A 102 0.78 6.05 -11.80
N VAL A 103 0.01 5.58 -10.82
CA VAL A 103 -1.44 5.85 -10.76
C VAL A 103 -1.68 7.32 -10.44
N LEU A 104 -0.93 7.89 -9.48
CA LEU A 104 -1.06 9.29 -9.09
C LEU A 104 -0.79 10.27 -10.24
N VAL A 105 0.23 10.01 -11.06
CA VAL A 105 0.54 10.84 -12.23
C VAL A 105 -0.65 10.90 -13.20
N ASP A 106 -1.23 9.75 -13.52
CA ASP A 106 -2.38 9.69 -14.45
C ASP A 106 -3.65 10.33 -13.85
N ILE A 107 -3.85 10.17 -12.54
CA ILE A 107 -4.93 10.83 -11.81
C ILE A 107 -4.78 12.36 -11.91
N ASN A 108 -3.57 12.89 -11.72
CA ASN A 108 -3.30 14.33 -11.83
C ASN A 108 -3.66 14.87 -13.21
N VAL A 109 -3.19 14.19 -14.27
CA VAL A 109 -3.47 14.56 -15.66
C VAL A 109 -4.97 14.60 -15.93
N ARG A 110 -5.73 13.60 -15.46
CA ARG A 110 -7.19 13.53 -15.69
C ARG A 110 -7.98 14.52 -14.84
N LEU A 111 -7.49 14.86 -13.66
CA LEU A 111 -8.07 15.89 -12.81
C LEU A 111 -7.73 17.31 -13.29
N ARG A 112 -6.82 17.45 -14.28
CA ARG A 112 -6.29 18.72 -14.78
C ARG A 112 -5.65 19.55 -13.67
N LEU A 113 -4.86 18.88 -12.84
CA LEU A 113 -4.11 19.47 -11.72
C LEU A 113 -2.63 19.61 -12.09
#